data_AF-A0A1C6EKG3-F1
#
_entry.id   AF-A0A1C6EKG3-F1
#
_cell.length_a   1.000
_cell.length_b   1.000
_cell.length_c   1.000
_cell.angle_alpha   90.00
_cell.angle_beta   90.00
_cell.angle_gamma   90.00
#
_symmetry.space_group_name_H-M   'P 1'
#
loop_
_entity.id
_entity.type
_entity.pdbx_description
1 polymer ?
#
loop_
_entity_poly.entity_id
_entity_poly.type
_entity_poly.pdbx_seq_one_letter_code
_entity_poly.pdbx_strand_id
1 'polypeptide(L)'
;MPLDSYVDYPVILMDVLPGDPYVPTIWKDYRAVIDQYALKSNQEQAINKFDFYERAQKAYAVVTTSETALYANMILKKGVVTVE
;
A
#
# COMPACT_ATOMS: atom_id res chain seq x y z
N MET A 1 9.31 -0.17 -9.98
CA MET A 1 10.18 -0.44 -8.80
C MET A 1 9.79 -1.81 -8.25
N PRO A 2 10.74 -2.72 -7.94
CA PRO A 2 10.37 -4.01 -7.36
C PRO A 2 9.83 -3.85 -5.94
N LEU A 3 8.81 -4.62 -5.60
CA LEU A 3 8.27 -4.74 -4.24
C LEU A 3 9.11 -5.75 -3.43
N ASP A 4 9.19 -5.55 -2.12
CA ASP A 4 9.97 -6.42 -1.22
C ASP A 4 9.38 -7.84 -1.14
N SER A 5 10.11 -8.80 -1.71
CA SER A 5 9.74 -10.21 -1.75
C SER A 5 9.99 -10.95 -0.42
N TYR A 6 10.69 -10.33 0.53
CA TYR A 6 10.99 -10.92 1.84
C TYR A 6 9.93 -10.65 2.90
N VAL A 7 8.85 -9.96 2.54
CA VAL A 7 7.70 -9.70 3.43
C VAL A 7 6.41 -10.13 2.74
N ASP A 8 5.42 -10.53 3.54
CA ASP A 8 4.13 -10.94 3.01
C ASP A 8 3.35 -9.76 2.40
N TYR A 9 3.43 -8.58 3.05
CA TYR A 9 2.68 -7.39 2.68
C TYR A 9 3.63 -6.19 2.41
N PRO A 10 4.28 -6.13 1.24
CA PRO A 10 5.11 -4.99 0.86
C PRO A 10 4.30 -3.72 0.54
N VAL A 11 2.97 -3.83 0.37
CA VAL A 11 2.06 -2.70 0.18
C VAL A 11 1.20 -2.54 1.42
N ILE A 12 1.19 -1.36 2.02
CA ILE A 12 0.37 -1.07 3.20
C ILE A 12 -0.64 0.01 2.85
N LEU A 13 -1.91 -0.24 3.14
CA LEU A 13 -3.02 0.69 3.00
C LEU A 13 -3.48 1.16 4.38
N MET A 14 -4.13 2.31 4.44
CA MET A 14 -4.79 2.76 5.66
C MET A 14 -6.19 2.18 5.74
N ASP A 15 -6.50 1.44 6.79
CA ASP A 15 -7.80 0.80 6.97
C ASP A 15 -8.92 1.82 7.24
N VAL A 16 -10.13 1.42 6.88
CA VAL A 16 -11.36 2.17 7.18
C VAL A 16 -11.57 2.17 8.69
N LEU A 17 -12.08 3.28 9.22
CA LEU A 17 -12.27 3.39 10.67
C LEU A 17 -13.34 2.40 11.15
N PRO A 18 -13.18 1.80 12.34
CA PRO A 18 -14.22 0.95 12.91
C PRO A 18 -15.56 1.69 12.97
N GLY A 19 -16.60 1.10 12.38
CA GLY A 19 -17.95 1.67 12.32
C GLY A 19 -18.23 2.62 11.14
N ASP A 20 -17.23 2.92 10.32
CA ASP A 20 -17.44 3.65 9.06
C ASP A 20 -17.86 2.67 7.95
N PRO A 21 -19.03 2.86 7.30
CA PRO A 21 -19.51 1.97 6.23
C PRO A 21 -18.81 2.19 4.89
N TYR A 22 -17.86 3.13 4.78
CA TYR A 22 -17.18 3.46 3.54
C TYR A 22 -16.41 2.26 2.97
N VAL A 23 -16.49 2.09 1.65
CA VAL A 23 -15.75 1.04 0.91
C VAL A 23 -14.80 1.73 -0.06
N PRO A 24 -13.47 1.63 0.13
CA PRO A 24 -12.49 2.23 -0.76
C PRO A 24 -12.47 1.56 -2.13
N THR A 25 -13.11 2.18 -3.11
CA THR A 25 -13.18 1.64 -4.48
C THR A 25 -11.83 1.62 -5.19
N ILE A 26 -10.99 2.62 -4.91
CA ILE A 26 -9.65 2.78 -5.49
C ILE A 26 -8.71 1.60 -5.18
N TRP A 27 -8.97 0.84 -4.12
CA TRP A 27 -8.17 -0.34 -3.79
C TRP A 27 -8.24 -1.43 -4.85
N LYS A 28 -9.32 -1.49 -5.63
CA LYS A 28 -9.43 -2.42 -6.77
C LYS A 28 -8.44 -2.04 -7.87
N ASP A 29 -8.31 -0.75 -8.15
CA ASP A 29 -7.38 -0.22 -9.15
C ASP A 29 -5.94 -0.46 -8.72
N TYR A 30 -5.63 -0.22 -7.43
CA TYR A 30 -4.32 -0.56 -6.88
C TYR A 30 -4.00 -2.04 -7.02
N ARG A 31 -4.95 -2.93 -6.72
CA ARG A 31 -4.74 -4.38 -6.85
C ARG A 31 -4.49 -4.79 -8.28
N ALA A 32 -5.28 -4.27 -9.22
CA ALA A 32 -5.09 -4.53 -10.63
C ALA A 32 -3.69 -4.11 -11.12
N VAL A 33 -3.13 -3.02 -10.59
CA VAL A 33 -1.75 -2.60 -10.89
C VAL A 33 -0.73 -3.47 -10.17
N ILE A 34 -0.92 -3.77 -8.88
CA ILE A 34 -0.02 -4.61 -8.10
C ILE A 34 0.10 -5.99 -8.76
N ASP A 35 -1.02 -6.63 -9.09
CA ASP A 35 -1.07 -7.98 -9.67
C ASP A 35 -0.35 -8.09 -11.03
N GLN A 36 -0.19 -6.99 -11.77
CA GLN A 36 0.61 -6.98 -13.02
C GLN A 36 2.11 -7.20 -12.77
N TYR A 37 2.60 -6.87 -11.57
CA TYR A 37 4.02 -6.90 -11.21
C TYR A 37 4.31 -7.75 -9.97
N ALA A 38 3.27 -8.23 -9.29
CA ALA A 38 3.36 -8.95 -8.05
C ALA A 38 3.93 -10.35 -8.28
N LEU A 39 4.75 -10.80 -7.33
CA LEU A 39 5.24 -12.18 -7.33
C LEU A 39 4.18 -13.15 -6.81
N LYS A 40 3.18 -12.63 -6.08
CA LYS A 40 2.09 -13.37 -5.43
C LYS A 40 0.82 -12.52 -5.41
N SER A 41 -0.35 -13.14 -5.36
CA SER A 41 -1.62 -12.42 -5.13
C SER A 41 -1.72 -11.89 -3.71
N ASN A 42 -2.46 -10.79 -3.50
CA ASN A 42 -2.78 -10.19 -2.19
C ASN A 42 -1.55 -9.76 -1.37
N GLN A 43 -0.67 -8.94 -1.98
CA GLN A 43 0.53 -8.39 -1.34
C GLN A 43 0.28 -7.07 -0.60
N GLU A 44 -0.97 -6.70 -0.44
CA GLU A 44 -1.41 -5.51 0.29
C GLU A 44 -2.11 -5.84 1.61
N GLN A 45 -1.85 -5.03 2.63
CA GLN A 45 -2.51 -5.12 3.93
C GLN A 45 -3.01 -3.75 4.37
N ALA A 46 -4.26 -3.69 4.84
CA ALA A 46 -4.79 -2.51 5.51
C ALA A 46 -4.45 -2.55 7.01
N ILE A 47 -4.03 -1.42 7.57
CA ILE A 47 -3.72 -1.28 9.01
C ILE A 47 -4.39 -0.02 9.59
N ASN A 48 -4.51 0.04 10.92
CA ASN A 48 -5.08 1.19 11.60
C ASN A 48 -4.34 2.50 11.23
N LYS A 49 -5.08 3.62 11.15
CA LYS A 49 -4.51 4.95 10.85
C LYS A 49 -3.31 5.35 11.72
N PHE A 50 -3.29 4.99 12.99
CA PHE A 50 -2.19 5.35 13.90
C PHE A 50 -0.91 4.60 13.52
N ASP A 51 -1.01 3.29 13.28
CA ASP A 51 0.11 2.47 12.80
C ASP A 51 0.58 2.94 11.42
N PHE A 52 -0.35 3.34 10.55
CA PHE A 52 -0.01 3.91 9.24
C PHE A 52 0.78 5.21 9.39
N TYR A 53 0.36 6.14 10.24
CA TYR A 53 1.09 7.39 10.48
C TYR A 53 2.48 7.15 11.06
N GLU A 54 2.62 6.22 12.01
CA GLU A 54 3.93 5.86 12.57
C GLU A 54 4.86 5.26 11.52
N ARG A 55 4.35 4.42 10.62
CA ARG A 55 5.14 3.86 9.50
C ARG A 55 5.47 4.92 8.46
N ALA A 56 4.53 5.80 8.12
CA ALA A 56 4.73 6.85 7.12
C ALA A 56 5.82 7.85 7.54
N GLN A 57 5.92 8.19 8.83
CA GLN A 57 6.99 9.04 9.36
C GLN A 57 8.40 8.44 9.18
N LYS A 58 8.50 7.12 9.04
CA LYS A 58 9.75 6.39 8.83
C LYS A 58 10.04 6.15 7.34
N ALA A 59 9.15 6.58 6.44
CA ALA A 59 9.33 6.40 5.01
C ALA A 59 10.51 7.25 4.51
N TYR A 60 11.23 6.73 3.52
CA TYR A 60 12.33 7.45 2.88
C TYR A 60 11.85 8.74 2.18
N ALA A 61 10.66 8.70 1.59
CA ALA A 61 10.03 9.82 0.92
C ALA A 61 8.50 9.71 1.00
N VAL A 62 7.84 10.87 0.95
CA VAL A 62 6.38 10.98 0.78
C VAL A 62 6.13 11.69 -0.55
N VAL A 63 5.35 11.04 -1.41
CA VAL A 63 4.92 11.62 -2.68
C VAL A 63 3.51 12.16 -2.47
N THR A 64 3.39 13.48 -2.39
CA THR A 64 2.08 14.14 -2.37
C THR A 64 1.49 14.12 -3.77
N THR A 65 0.28 13.58 -3.91
CA THR A 65 -0.46 13.52 -5.16
C THR A 65 -1.65 14.47 -5.12
N SER A 66 -2.32 14.65 -6.26
CA SER A 66 -3.63 15.31 -6.34
C SER A 66 -4.80 14.33 -6.24
N GLU A 67 -4.57 13.13 -5.70
CA GLU A 67 -5.63 12.12 -5.53
C GLU A 67 -6.69 12.63 -4.55
N THR A 68 -7.96 12.40 -4.88
CA THR A 68 -9.11 12.86 -4.10
C THR A 68 -9.92 11.71 -3.49
N ALA A 69 -9.67 10.47 -3.90
CA ALA A 69 -10.30 9.30 -3.31
C ALA A 69 -9.93 9.13 -1.83
N LEU A 70 -10.94 8.85 -1.00
CA LEU A 70 -10.72 8.58 0.43
C LEU A 70 -10.02 7.23 0.60
N TYR A 71 -9.13 7.15 1.60
CA TYR A 71 -8.31 5.96 1.90
C TYR A 71 -7.41 5.52 0.73
N ALA A 72 -7.00 6.47 -0.11
CA ALA A 72 -6.04 6.27 -1.20
C ALA A 72 -4.57 6.19 -0.74
N ASN A 73 -4.31 6.42 0.55
CA ASN A 73 -2.96 6.43 1.09
C ASN A 73 -2.34 5.03 1.02
N MET A 74 -1.11 4.94 0.52
CA MET A 74 -0.35 3.69 0.52
C MET A 74 1.11 3.90 0.88
N ILE A 75 1.72 2.88 1.49
CA ILE A 75 3.16 2.80 1.72
C ILE A 75 3.68 1.64 0.89
N LEU A 76 4.77 1.87 0.16
CA LEU A 76 5.44 0.86 -0.66
C LEU A 76 6.79 0.52 -0.05
N LYS A 77 7.02 -0.77 0.16
CA LYS A 77 8.33 -1.29 0.56
C LYS A 77 9.10 -1.75 -0.68
N LYS A 78 10.17 -1.01 -1.00
CA LYS A 78 11.08 -1.35 -2.10
C LYS A 78 11.81 -2.66 -1.80
N GLY A 79 11.80 -3.56 -2.77
CA GLY A 79 12.55 -4.81 -2.75
C GLY A 79 13.93 -4.70 -3.38
N VAL A 80 14.54 -5.86 -3.60
CA VAL A 80 15.84 -6.00 -4.25
C VAL A 80 15.66 -6.06 -5.76
N VAL A 81 16.55 -5.40 -6.51
CA VAL A 81 16.70 -5.63 -7.95
C VAL A 81 17.73 -6.74 -8.12
N THR A 82 17.33 -7.88 -8.65
CA THR A 82 18.25 -8.93 -9.07
C THR A 82 18.53 -8.79 -10.56
N VAL A 83 19.78 -8.98 -10.95
CA VAL A 83 20.14 -9.23 -12.35
C VAL A 83 19.92 -10.72 -12.58
N GLU A 84 18.96 -11.06 -13.44
CA GLU A 84 18.97 -12.37 -14.11
C GLU A 84 20.00 -12.36 -15.24
#